data_AF-A0A928R4I6-F1
#
_entry.id   AF-A0A928R4I6-F1
#
_cell.length_a   1.000
_cell.length_b   1.000
_cell.length_c   1.000
_cell.angle_alpha   90.00
_cell.angle_beta   90.00
_cell.angle_gamma   90.00
#
_symmetry.space_group_name_H-M   'P 1'
#
loop_
_entity.id
_entity.type
_entity.pdbx_description
1 polymer ?
#
loop_
_entity_poly.entity_id
_entity_poly.type
_entity_poly.pdbx_seq_one_letter_code
_entity_poly.pdbx_strand_id
1 'polypeptide(L)'
;MYRTSDFRGTVCDGIRFANQRGSELYNAICNTFPEALESEGVPFYSRTDEVKSGGLFGSVLPMLVISHPNPPSSFFSIGIVVNDNVVSFPLLGESTENTKANKKEALLAEGKLIRAAMVNPDEFVLQQEKSWQASVIDVFARLVE
;
A
#
# COMPACT_ATOMS: atom_id res chain seq x y z
N MET A 1 5.42 -11.42 -8.63
CA MET A 1 5.05 -10.52 -9.74
C MET A 1 3.57 -10.20 -9.68
N TYR A 2 3.24 -8.93 -9.51
CA TYR A 2 1.90 -8.36 -9.44
C TYR A 2 1.43 -7.84 -10.79
N ARG A 3 0.13 -7.55 -10.90
CA ARG A 3 -0.49 -6.79 -11.98
C ARG A 3 -1.21 -5.57 -11.41
N THR A 4 -1.36 -4.52 -12.21
CA THR A 4 -2.17 -3.34 -11.83
C THR A 4 -3.62 -3.67 -11.47
N SER A 5 -4.19 -4.75 -12.01
CA SER A 5 -5.51 -5.28 -11.63
C SER A 5 -5.58 -5.83 -10.20
N ASP A 6 -4.43 -6.09 -9.58
CA ASP A 6 -4.34 -6.62 -8.22
C ASP A 6 -4.38 -5.51 -7.18
N PHE A 7 -4.30 -4.24 -7.60
CA PHE A 7 -4.32 -3.08 -6.70
C PHE A 7 -5.71 -2.91 -6.10
N ARG A 8 -5.76 -2.64 -4.79
CA ARG A 8 -6.98 -2.47 -4.00
C ARG A 8 -7.28 -1.01 -3.64
N GLY A 9 -6.63 -0.09 -4.34
CA GLY A 9 -6.61 1.34 -4.04
C GLY A 9 -5.17 1.83 -3.85
N THR A 10 -5.03 3.06 -3.39
CA THR A 10 -3.74 3.69 -3.08
C THR A 10 -3.78 4.25 -1.66
N VAL A 11 -2.65 4.19 -0.96
CA VAL A 11 -2.55 4.77 0.40
C VAL A 11 -2.59 6.30 0.34
N CYS A 12 -1.90 6.87 -0.66
CA CYS A 12 -1.84 8.29 -0.93
C CYS A 12 -1.66 8.55 -2.43
N ASP A 13 -1.70 9.82 -2.83
CA ASP A 13 -1.38 10.24 -4.20
C ASP A 13 0.09 9.96 -4.54
N GLY A 14 0.36 9.74 -5.83
CA GLY A 14 1.72 9.50 -6.30
C GLY A 14 2.62 10.73 -6.12
N ILE A 15 3.86 10.50 -5.69
CA ILE A 15 4.86 11.55 -5.48
C ILE A 15 5.74 11.67 -6.72
N ARG A 16 5.95 12.90 -7.20
CA ARG A 16 6.79 13.20 -8.36
C ARG A 16 8.16 13.73 -7.90
N PHE A 17 9.21 13.17 -8.48
CA PHE A 17 10.60 13.56 -8.24
C PHE A 17 11.12 14.42 -9.39
N ALA A 18 11.76 15.54 -9.07
CA ALA A 18 12.46 16.34 -10.07
C ALA A 18 13.83 15.70 -10.37
N ASN A 19 14.19 15.59 -11.66
CA ASN A 19 15.54 15.28 -12.13
C ASN A 19 16.13 13.89 -11.78
N GLN A 20 15.33 12.89 -11.42
CA GLN A 20 15.81 11.53 -11.17
C GLN A 20 15.41 10.55 -12.27
N ARG A 21 16.29 9.59 -12.59
CA ARG A 21 16.01 8.45 -13.48
C ARG A 21 15.40 7.30 -12.67
N GLY A 22 14.33 6.70 -13.17
CA GLY A 22 13.54 5.73 -12.39
C GLY A 22 14.31 4.54 -11.80
N SER A 23 15.34 4.02 -12.47
CA SER A 23 16.15 2.92 -11.92
C SER A 23 17.05 3.37 -10.76
N GLU A 24 17.60 4.58 -10.82
CA GLU A 24 18.42 5.15 -9.75
C GLU A 24 17.56 5.48 -8.53
N LEU A 25 16.39 6.09 -8.77
CA LEU A 25 15.39 6.37 -7.74
C LEU A 25 14.93 5.09 -7.03
N TYR A 26 14.62 4.03 -7.78
CA TYR A 26 14.21 2.75 -7.20
C TYR A 26 15.31 2.16 -6.29
N ASN A 27 16.56 2.13 -6.76
CA ASN A 27 17.66 1.61 -5.96
C ASN A 27 17.89 2.45 -4.70
N ALA A 28 17.78 3.77 -4.79
CA ALA A 28 17.87 4.66 -3.63
C ALA A 28 16.78 4.35 -2.60
N ILE A 29 15.53 4.20 -3.04
CA ILE A 29 14.40 3.82 -2.17
C ILE A 29 14.65 2.48 -1.49
N CYS A 30 15.06 1.45 -2.24
CA CYS A 30 15.31 0.12 -1.68
C CYS A 30 16.39 0.11 -0.59
N ASN A 31 17.40 0.97 -0.70
CA ASN A 31 18.48 1.03 0.27
C ASN A 31 18.13 1.89 1.49
N THR A 32 17.44 3.02 1.29
CA THR A 32 17.29 4.03 2.35
C THR A 32 15.96 3.95 3.07
N PHE A 33 14.88 3.56 2.39
CA PHE A 33 13.55 3.57 2.98
C PHE A 33 13.35 2.51 4.08
N PRO A 34 13.79 1.24 3.90
CA PRO A 34 13.78 0.27 5.00
C PRO A 34 14.56 0.75 6.23
N GLU A 35 15.76 1.31 6.04
CA GLU A 35 16.57 1.85 7.14
C GLU A 35 15.85 2.99 7.88
N ALA A 36 15.17 3.87 7.13
CA ALA A 36 14.37 4.94 7.72
C ALA A 36 13.19 4.40 8.56
N LEU A 37 12.48 3.39 8.05
CA LEU A 37 11.40 2.73 8.80
C LEU A 37 11.91 2.09 10.09
N GLU A 38 13.06 1.42 10.06
CA GLU A 38 13.70 0.85 11.25
C GLU A 38 14.05 1.94 12.26
N SER A 39 14.64 3.05 11.80
CA SER A 39 15.05 4.16 12.68
C SER A 39 13.88 4.84 13.39
N GLU A 40 12.71 4.86 12.75
CA GLU A 40 11.47 5.46 13.24
C GLU A 40 10.61 4.44 14.03
N GLY A 41 11.08 3.19 14.18
CA GLY A 41 10.39 2.14 14.92
C GLY A 41 9.08 1.68 14.27
N VAL A 42 8.89 1.91 12.97
CA VAL A 42 7.70 1.46 12.25
C VAL A 42 7.82 -0.04 11.99
N PRO A 43 6.86 -0.89 12.43
CA PRO A 43 6.96 -2.33 12.21
C PRO A 43 6.75 -2.67 10.74
N PHE A 44 7.73 -3.34 10.13
CA PHE A 44 7.62 -3.81 8.74
C PHE A 44 8.45 -5.08 8.49
N TYR A 45 8.13 -5.75 7.39
CA TYR A 45 9.12 -6.47 6.59
C TYR A 45 9.02 -5.98 5.15
N SER A 46 10.12 -6.06 4.42
CA SER A 46 10.19 -5.65 3.02
C SER A 46 10.60 -6.80 2.10
N ARG A 47 10.17 -6.73 0.85
CA ARG A 47 10.68 -7.58 -0.24
C ARG A 47 10.64 -6.83 -1.56
N THR A 48 11.53 -7.17 -2.48
CA THR A 48 11.45 -6.69 -3.85
C THR A 48 10.54 -7.61 -4.67
N ASP A 49 9.81 -7.02 -5.61
CA ASP A 49 8.97 -7.69 -6.59
C ASP A 49 8.86 -6.79 -7.84
N GLU A 50 8.02 -7.18 -8.78
CA GLU A 50 7.72 -6.45 -10.00
C GLU A 50 6.22 -6.33 -10.18
N VAL A 51 5.78 -5.27 -10.86
CA VAL A 51 4.41 -5.10 -11.32
C VAL A 51 4.35 -4.94 -12.83
N LYS A 52 3.46 -5.72 -13.45
CA LYS A 52 3.08 -5.53 -14.85
C LYS A 52 1.96 -4.49 -14.95
N SER A 53 2.26 -3.39 -15.65
CA SER A 53 1.30 -2.33 -15.99
C SER A 53 0.87 -2.46 -17.44
N GLY A 54 -0.45 -2.55 -17.70
CA GLY A 54 -1.01 -2.64 -19.05
C GLY A 54 -1.19 -4.08 -19.60
N GLY A 55 -1.71 -4.15 -20.83
CA GLY A 55 -2.07 -5.39 -21.53
C GLY A 55 -0.88 -6.14 -22.16
N LEU A 56 -1.05 -6.64 -23.38
CA LEU A 56 -0.06 -7.47 -24.08
C LEU A 56 1.30 -6.76 -24.26
N PHE A 57 1.29 -5.42 -24.40
CA PHE A 57 2.48 -4.55 -24.51
C PHE A 57 2.77 -3.76 -23.22
N GLY A 58 2.30 -4.27 -22.08
CA GLY A 58 2.49 -3.63 -20.80
C GLY A 58 3.94 -3.62 -20.33
N SER A 59 4.33 -2.57 -19.62
CA SER A 59 5.66 -2.45 -19.01
C SER A 59 5.74 -3.23 -17.71
N VAL A 60 6.92 -3.78 -17.42
CA VAL A 60 7.25 -4.33 -16.11
C VAL A 60 8.02 -3.26 -15.34
N LEU A 61 7.54 -2.94 -14.14
CA LEU A 61 8.12 -1.92 -13.27
C LEU A 61 8.60 -2.56 -11.98
N PRO A 62 9.75 -2.13 -11.44
CA PRO A 62 10.23 -2.62 -10.16
C PRO A 62 9.35 -2.10 -9.02
N MET A 63 9.19 -2.93 -7.98
CA MET A 63 8.35 -2.62 -6.83
C MET A 63 8.98 -3.10 -5.52
N LEU A 64 9.04 -2.22 -4.54
CA LEU A 64 9.32 -2.59 -3.15
C LEU A 64 7.99 -2.83 -2.45
N VAL A 65 7.81 -3.97 -1.80
CA VAL A 65 6.60 -4.28 -1.05
C VAL A 65 6.89 -4.19 0.44
N ILE A 66 6.09 -3.39 1.15
CA ILE A 66 6.15 -3.18 2.59
C ILE A 66 4.91 -3.79 3.23
N SER A 67 5.10 -4.60 4.25
CA SER A 67 4.03 -5.35 4.89
C SER A 67 4.21 -5.31 6.41
N HIS A 68 3.11 -5.23 7.16
CA HIS A 68 3.16 -5.34 8.61
C HIS A 68 3.57 -6.77 9.03
N PRO A 69 4.53 -6.97 9.95
CA PRO A 69 5.10 -8.28 10.25
C PRO A 69 4.17 -9.19 11.07
N ASN A 70 3.39 -8.61 11.99
CA ASN A 70 2.43 -9.37 12.81
C ASN A 70 1.20 -8.52 13.16
N PRO A 71 0.34 -8.21 12.18
CA PRO A 71 -0.83 -7.37 12.44
C PRO A 71 -1.91 -8.17 13.18
N PRO A 72 -2.77 -7.51 13.98
CA PRO A 72 -3.86 -8.16 14.71
C PRO A 72 -4.89 -8.87 13.80
N SER A 73 -4.97 -8.46 12.54
CA SER A 73 -5.64 -9.17 11.44
C SER A 73 -4.84 -8.98 10.15
N SER A 74 -5.18 -9.64 9.04
CA SER A 74 -4.53 -9.32 7.75
C SER A 74 -4.69 -7.83 7.42
N PHE A 75 -3.57 -7.14 7.18
CA PHE A 75 -3.52 -5.78 6.64
C PHE A 75 -3.10 -5.85 5.17
N PHE A 76 -3.51 -4.85 4.39
CA PHE A 76 -2.95 -4.65 3.07
C PHE A 76 -1.43 -4.43 3.18
N SER A 77 -0.71 -4.89 2.17
CA SER A 77 0.67 -4.46 1.96
C SER A 77 0.69 -3.20 1.12
N ILE A 78 1.74 -2.40 1.25
CA ILE A 78 1.97 -1.19 0.46
C ILE A 78 3.01 -1.52 -0.58
N GLY A 79 2.64 -1.46 -1.86
CA GLY A 79 3.61 -1.45 -2.95
C GLY A 79 4.20 -0.06 -3.10
N ILE A 80 5.48 0.02 -3.44
CA ILE A 80 6.18 1.26 -3.81
C ILE A 80 6.69 1.03 -5.22
N VAL A 81 5.95 1.58 -6.18
CA VAL A 81 6.20 1.37 -7.61
C VAL A 81 6.86 2.61 -8.18
N VAL A 82 8.03 2.45 -8.77
CA VAL A 82 8.74 3.54 -9.44
C VAL A 82 8.48 3.46 -10.94
N ASN A 83 7.78 4.47 -11.47
CA ASN A 83 7.53 4.64 -12.89
C ASN A 83 8.19 5.93 -13.36
N ASP A 84 9.39 5.81 -13.91
CA ASP A 84 10.25 6.95 -14.25
C ASP A 84 10.44 7.89 -13.05
N ASN A 85 9.89 9.10 -13.09
CA ASN A 85 10.00 10.07 -12.01
C ASN A 85 8.78 10.13 -11.08
N VAL A 86 7.87 9.17 -11.14
CA VAL A 86 6.69 9.09 -10.28
C VAL A 86 6.74 7.82 -9.43
N VAL A 87 6.54 7.98 -8.12
CA VAL A 87 6.42 6.87 -7.17
C VAL A 87 4.97 6.74 -6.75
N SER A 88 4.41 5.54 -6.86
CA SER A 88 3.02 5.23 -6.51
C SER A 88 2.94 4.23 -5.35
N PHE A 89 1.85 4.31 -4.57
CA PHE A 89 1.67 3.55 -3.33
C PHE A 89 0.42 2.64 -3.35
N PRO A 90 0.32 1.65 -4.26
CA PRO A 90 -0.83 0.77 -4.31
C PRO A 90 -0.98 -0.10 -3.06
N LEU A 91 -2.22 -0.30 -2.63
CA LEU A 91 -2.59 -1.31 -1.65
C LEU A 91 -2.63 -2.70 -2.34
N LEU A 92 -1.97 -3.68 -1.73
CA LEU A 92 -1.78 -5.02 -2.26
C LEU A 92 -2.34 -6.08 -1.30
N GLY A 93 -2.85 -7.18 -1.86
CA GLY A 93 -3.37 -8.31 -1.09
C GLY A 93 -4.75 -8.03 -0.51
N GLU A 94 -5.00 -8.49 0.71
CA GLU A 94 -6.30 -8.43 1.36
C GLU A 94 -6.16 -7.89 2.80
N SER A 95 -7.05 -6.98 3.19
CA SER A 95 -7.23 -6.55 4.58
C SER A 95 -8.55 -7.08 5.12
N THR A 96 -8.50 -7.79 6.25
CA THR A 96 -9.69 -8.45 6.82
C THR A 96 -10.75 -7.43 7.21
N GLU A 97 -10.37 -6.42 8.01
CA GLU A 97 -11.34 -5.45 8.55
C GLU A 97 -11.73 -4.40 7.51
N ASN A 98 -10.83 -4.03 6.61
CA ASN A 98 -11.18 -3.16 5.48
C ASN A 98 -12.17 -3.83 4.52
N THR A 99 -11.96 -5.12 4.18
CA THR A 99 -12.90 -5.88 3.34
C THR A 99 -14.28 -6.01 4.00
N LYS A 100 -14.34 -6.20 5.32
CA LYS A 100 -15.62 -6.15 6.05
C LYS A 100 -16.26 -4.76 6.00
N ALA A 101 -15.48 -3.70 6.19
CA ALA A 101 -15.97 -2.32 6.15
C ALA A 101 -16.57 -1.99 4.78
N ASN A 102 -15.83 -2.25 3.70
CA ASN A 102 -16.30 -2.03 2.33
C ASN A 102 -17.55 -2.85 2.02
N LYS A 103 -17.61 -4.11 2.48
CA LYS A 103 -18.80 -4.95 2.33
C LYS A 103 -20.00 -4.37 3.06
N LYS A 104 -19.82 -3.86 4.28
CA LYS A 104 -20.88 -3.20 5.05
C LYS A 104 -21.39 -1.96 4.31
N GLU A 105 -20.49 -1.10 3.85
CA GLU A 105 -20.84 0.10 3.08
C GLU A 105 -21.58 -0.22 1.78
N ALA A 106 -21.12 -1.22 1.01
CA ALA A 106 -21.80 -1.67 -0.20
C ALA A 106 -23.23 -2.16 0.09
N LEU A 107 -23.43 -2.94 1.15
CA LEU A 107 -24.76 -3.40 1.56
C LEU A 107 -25.67 -2.24 1.99
N LEU A 108 -25.13 -1.22 2.65
CA LEU A 108 -25.87 0.00 2.99
C LEU A 108 -26.27 0.78 1.74
N ALA A 109 -25.35 0.95 0.79
CA ALA A 109 -25.61 1.62 -0.48
C ALA A 109 -26.68 0.89 -1.32
N GLU A 110 -26.75 -0.43 -1.22
CA GLU A 110 -27.79 -1.27 -1.85
C GLU A 110 -29.12 -1.33 -1.07
N GLY A 111 -29.24 -0.63 0.07
CA GLY A 111 -30.44 -0.66 0.92
C GLY A 111 -30.64 -1.96 1.71
N LYS A 112 -29.64 -2.85 1.77
CA LYS A 112 -29.69 -4.16 2.44
C LYS A 112 -29.36 -4.04 3.93
N LEU A 113 -30.12 -3.23 4.67
CA LEU A 113 -29.86 -2.87 6.07
C LEU A 113 -29.67 -4.07 7.01
N ILE A 114 -30.52 -5.10 6.90
CA ILE A 114 -30.44 -6.30 7.76
C ILE A 114 -29.11 -7.04 7.54
N ARG A 115 -28.65 -7.15 6.28
CA ARG A 115 -27.38 -7.81 5.96
C ARG A 115 -26.19 -6.96 6.41
N ALA A 116 -26.28 -5.64 6.25
CA ALA A 116 -25.25 -4.72 6.72
C ALA A 116 -25.06 -4.79 8.24
N ALA A 117 -26.15 -4.90 9.01
CA ALA A 117 -26.12 -5.04 10.47
C ALA A 117 -25.44 -6.33 10.97
N MET A 118 -25.32 -7.35 10.11
CA MET A 118 -24.60 -8.60 10.43
C MET A 118 -23.10 -8.51 10.14
N VAL A 119 -22.64 -7.46 9.46
CA VAL A 119 -21.22 -7.23 9.17
C VAL A 119 -20.67 -6.25 10.19
N ASN A 120 -19.78 -6.76 11.06
CA ASN A 120 -19.15 -5.98 12.12
C ASN A 120 -17.63 -5.97 11.89
N PRO A 121 -17.11 -4.95 11.19
CA PRO A 121 -15.68 -4.67 11.17
C PRO A 121 -15.22 -4.26 12.57
N ASP A 122 -14.04 -4.70 12.97
CA ASP A 122 -13.37 -4.18 14.15
C ASP A 122 -12.77 -2.80 13.83
N GLU A 123 -13.38 -1.76 14.38
CA GLU A 123 -13.00 -0.36 14.12
C GLU A 123 -11.60 -0.03 14.66
N PHE A 124 -11.19 -0.62 15.78
CA PHE A 124 -9.86 -0.38 16.36
C PHE A 124 -8.77 -1.01 15.51
N VAL A 125 -9.02 -2.19 14.95
CA VAL A 125 -8.08 -2.85 14.04
C VAL A 125 -8.01 -2.11 12.70
N LEU A 126 -9.14 -1.64 12.17
CA LEU A 126 -9.17 -0.80 10.96
C LEU A 126 -8.39 0.52 11.18
N GLN A 127 -8.54 1.14 12.35
CA GLN A 127 -7.79 2.34 12.72
C GLN A 127 -6.29 2.05 12.85
N GLN A 128 -5.90 0.92 13.43
CA GLN A 128 -4.50 0.51 13.52
C GLN A 128 -3.88 0.30 12.14
N GLU A 129 -4.60 -0.33 11.20
CA GLU A 129 -4.13 -0.46 9.82
C GLU A 129 -3.91 0.91 9.18
N LYS A 130 -4.89 1.81 9.27
CA LYS A 130 -4.77 3.18 8.73
C LYS A 130 -3.62 3.95 9.37
N SER A 131 -3.43 3.82 10.68
CA SER A 131 -2.33 4.45 11.40
C SER A 131 -0.98 3.92 10.94
N TRP A 132 -0.85 2.60 10.77
CA TRP A 132 0.38 2.00 10.27
C TRP A 132 0.68 2.45 8.84
N GLN A 133 -0.33 2.46 7.96
CA GLN A 133 -0.18 2.95 6.59
C GLN A 133 0.27 4.41 6.56
N ALA A 134 -0.33 5.27 7.40
CA ALA A 134 0.09 6.66 7.53
C ALA A 134 1.54 6.79 8.01
N SER A 135 1.95 6.04 9.04
CA SER A 135 3.35 6.04 9.50
C SER A 135 4.34 5.66 8.40
N VAL A 136 4.04 4.65 7.59
CA VAL A 136 4.90 4.24 6.47
C VAL A 136 5.03 5.38 5.44
N ILE A 137 3.91 6.01 5.05
CA ILE A 137 3.92 7.11 4.07
C ILE A 137 4.60 8.36 4.63
N ASP A 138 4.41 8.67 5.91
CA ASP A 138 5.03 9.82 6.56
C ASP A 138 6.56 9.69 6.58
N VAL A 139 7.08 8.50 6.87
CA VAL A 139 8.52 8.22 6.78
C VAL A 139 9.01 8.36 5.33
N PHE A 140 8.23 7.87 4.36
CA PHE A 140 8.60 8.00 2.95
C PHE A 140 8.65 9.46 2.51
N ALA A 141 7.65 10.26 2.90
CA ALA A 141 7.56 11.68 2.56
C ALA A 141 8.78 12.46 3.10
N ARG A 142 9.20 12.20 4.35
CA ARG A 142 10.39 12.84 4.93
C ARG A 142 11.71 12.44 4.26
N LEU A 143 11.76 11.27 3.64
CA LEU A 143 12.95 10.80 2.92
C LEU A 143 13.14 11.51 1.58
N VAL A 144 12.09 12.16 1.08
CA VAL A 144 12.04 12.71 -0.29
C VAL A 144 11.87 14.23 -0.32
N GLU A 145 11.69 14.84 0.86
CA GLU A 145 11.86 16.28 1.14
C GLU A 145 13.33 16.69 1.15
#